data_AF-A0A1F4K3H9-F1
#
_entry.id   AF-A0A1F4K3H9-F1
#
_cell.length_a   1.000
_cell.length_b   1.000
_cell.length_c   1.000
_cell.angle_alpha   90.00
_cell.angle_beta   90.00
_cell.angle_gamma   90.00
#
_symmetry.space_group_name_H-M   'P 1'
#
loop_
_entity.id
_entity.type
_entity.pdbx_description
1 polymer ?
#
loop_
_entity_poly.entity_id
_entity_poly.type
_entity_poly.pdbx_seq_one_letter_code
_entity_poly.pdbx_strand_id
1 'polypeptide(L)'
;MLTTMRQIGNSRGVLIPAAFLASCRIEDQVDMQLQDGQIVIKPVTRKLRDGWFAQPASDAVRLQEAAEAKAWEAVPVADDSEWVW
;
A
#
# COMPACT_ATOMS: atom_id res chain seq x y z
N MET A 1 26.99 12.63 10.37
CA MET A 1 26.33 13.66 11.21
C MET A 1 25.71 12.98 12.41
N LEU A 2 26.04 13.44 13.62
CA LEU A 2 25.37 12.97 14.83
C LEU A 2 24.14 13.84 15.06
N THR A 3 22.97 13.22 15.19
CA THR A 3 21.67 13.89 15.39
C THR A 3 20.99 13.31 16.62
N THR A 4 20.25 14.16 17.33
CA THR A 4 19.44 13.74 18.47
C THR A 4 18.07 13.22 18.02
N MET A 5 17.54 12.25 18.77
CA MET A 5 16.16 11.80 18.61
C MET A 5 15.22 12.85 19.21
N ARG A 6 14.08 13.10 18.55
CA ARG A 6 13.00 13.93 19.07
C ARG A 6 11.77 13.09 19.35
N GLN A 7 11.11 13.34 20.48
CA GLN A 7 9.85 12.70 20.80
C GLN A 7 8.72 13.29 19.95
N ILE A 8 7.89 12.41 19.38
CA ILE A 8 6.71 12.74 18.59
C ILE A 8 5.59 11.82 19.07
N GLY A 9 4.83 12.26 20.07
CA GLY A 9 3.83 11.41 20.73
C GLY A 9 4.45 10.15 21.33
N ASN A 10 3.94 8.97 20.95
CA ASN A 10 4.47 7.66 21.33
C ASN A 10 5.63 7.18 20.41
N SER A 11 6.08 8.03 19.49
CA SER A 11 7.16 7.72 18.54
C SER A 11 8.36 8.63 18.75
N ARG A 12 9.46 8.32 18.06
CA ARG A 12 10.65 9.19 18.01
C ARG A 12 11.07 9.41 16.56
N GLY A 13 11.51 10.61 16.24
CA GLY A 13 12.00 11.00 14.92
C GLY A 13 13.41 11.57 14.95
N VAL A 14 14.04 11.63 13.78
CA VAL A 14 15.29 12.35 13.53
C VAL A 14 15.05 13.42 12.47
N LEU A 15 15.71 14.57 12.59
CA LEU A 15 15.68 15.59 11.55
C LEU A 15 16.67 15.22 10.45
N ILE A 16 16.16 15.03 9.22
CA ILE A 16 16.98 14.77 8.03
C ILE A 16 17.26 16.10 7.34
N PRO A 17 18.53 16.47 7.11
CA PRO A 17 18.87 17.70 6.40
C PRO A 17 18.26 17.75 5.00
N ALA A 18 17.81 18.93 4.57
CA ALA A 18 17.20 19.13 3.24
C ALA A 18 18.11 18.67 2.08
N ALA A 19 19.43 18.83 2.22
CA ALA A 19 20.39 18.35 1.22
C ALA A 19 20.36 16.82 1.03
N PHE A 20 20.10 16.06 2.10
CA PHE A 20 20.00 14.59 2.02
C PHE A 20 18.68 14.18 1.38
N LEU A 21 17.57 14.82 1.77
CA LEU A 21 16.27 14.60 1.13
C LEU A 21 16.34 14.86 -0.38
N ALA A 22 16.94 15.98 -0.79
CA ALA A 22 17.13 16.33 -2.20
C ALA A 22 18.02 15.32 -2.95
N SER A 23 19.14 14.91 -2.35
CA SER A 23 20.05 13.93 -2.96
C SER A 23 19.40 12.56 -3.15
N CYS A 24 18.55 12.16 -2.20
CA CYS A 24 17.79 10.91 -2.26
C CYS A 24 16.47 11.02 -3.02
N ARG A 25 16.11 12.22 -3.52
CA ARG A 25 14.82 12.51 -4.20
C ARG A 25 13.61 12.08 -3.35
N ILE A 26 13.70 12.33 -2.05
CA ILE A 26 12.61 12.10 -1.11
C ILE A 26 11.76 13.36 -1.05
N GLU A 27 10.46 13.20 -1.28
CA GLU A 27 9.45 14.26 -1.18
C GLU A 27 8.66 14.13 0.12
N ASP A 28 7.42 13.63 0.04
CA ASP A 28 6.45 13.57 1.13
C ASP A 28 6.35 12.20 1.80
N GLN A 29 6.72 11.12 1.09
CA GLN A 29 6.60 9.75 1.59
C GLN A 29 7.90 8.96 1.45
N VAL A 30 8.13 8.09 2.43
CA VAL A 30 9.26 7.16 2.47
C VAL A 30 8.78 5.76 2.85
N ASP A 31 9.43 4.75 2.30
CA ASP A 31 9.32 3.38 2.78
C ASP A 31 10.41 3.15 3.85
N MET A 32 10.04 2.50 4.94
CA MET A 32 10.91 2.27 6.10
C MET A 32 10.97 0.78 6.42
N GLN A 33 12.18 0.23 6.47
CA GLN A 33 12.41 -1.19 6.71
C GLN A 33 13.49 -1.39 7.78
N LEU A 34 13.35 -2.43 8.59
CA LEU A 34 14.41 -2.87 9.50
C LEU A 34 15.29 -3.89 8.76
N GLN A 35 16.57 -3.58 8.59
CA GLN A 35 17.55 -4.45 7.95
C GLN A 35 18.83 -4.45 8.78
N ASP A 36 19.25 -5.62 9.25
CA ASP A 36 20.51 -5.81 9.99
C ASP A 36 20.67 -4.86 11.20
N GLY A 37 19.59 -4.69 11.96
CA GLY A 37 19.54 -3.79 13.12
C GLY A 37 19.53 -2.29 12.77
N GLN A 38 19.38 -1.94 11.49
CA GLN A 38 19.36 -0.57 10.99
C GLN A 38 17.99 -0.24 10.39
N ILE A 39 17.58 1.03 10.51
CA ILE A 39 16.39 1.53 9.83
C ILE A 39 16.84 2.06 8.46
N VAL A 40 16.39 1.39 7.40
CA VAL A 40 16.64 1.79 6.02
C VAL A 40 15.43 2.57 5.52
N ILE A 41 15.67 3.81 5.08
CA ILE A 41 14.64 4.72 4.55
C ILE A 41 14.86 4.87 3.05
N LYS A 42 13.82 4.59 2.25
CA LYS A 42 13.86 4.65 0.79
C LYS A 42 12.80 5.63 0.26
N PRO A 43 13.07 6.37 -0.83
CA PRO A 43 12.04 7.19 -1.47
C PRO A 43 10.90 6.31 -2.01
N VAL A 44 9.67 6.76 -1.86
CA VAL A 44 8.53 6.13 -2.53
C VAL A 44 8.43 6.67 -3.95
N THR A 45 8.74 5.83 -4.94
CA THR A 45 8.76 6.24 -6.36
C THR A 45 7.45 5.95 -7.09
N ARG A 46 6.57 5.11 -6.53
CA ARG A 46 5.24 4.82 -7.10
C ARG A 46 4.15 5.33 -6.17
N LYS A 47 3.12 6.00 -6.71
CA LYS A 47 1.89 6.19 -5.94
C LYS A 47 1.27 4.83 -5.67
N LEU A 48 0.79 4.62 -4.44
CA LEU A 48 0.02 3.43 -4.10
C LEU A 48 -1.19 3.37 -5.06
N ARG A 49 -1.32 2.26 -5.80
CA ARG A 49 -2.38 2.01 -6.81
C ARG A 49 -2.29 2.83 -8.10
N ASP A 50 -1.14 3.41 -8.41
CA ASP A 50 -0.95 4.03 -9.72
C ASP A 50 -1.15 2.97 -10.82
N GLY A 51 -2.04 3.25 -11.77
CA GLY A 51 -2.42 2.33 -12.83
C GLY A 51 -3.40 1.21 -12.47
N TRP A 52 -3.83 1.07 -11.20
CA TRP A 52 -4.72 -0.03 -10.76
C TRP A 52 -6.08 -0.01 -11.47
N PHE A 53 -6.62 1.17 -11.75
CA PHE A 53 -7.89 1.36 -12.46
C PHE A 53 -7.69 1.93 -13.88
N ALA A 54 -6.45 2.09 -14.32
CA ALA A 54 -6.15 2.79 -15.57
C ALA A 54 -6.30 1.89 -16.81
N GLN A 55 -6.39 0.57 -16.62
CA GLN A 55 -6.60 -0.35 -17.73
C GLN A 55 -8.10 -0.57 -17.92
N PRO A 56 -8.70 -0.06 -19.01
CA PRO A 56 -10.01 -0.54 -19.38
C PRO A 56 -9.88 -2.04 -19.66
N ALA A 57 -10.75 -2.85 -19.05
CA ALA A 57 -10.86 -4.27 -19.33
C ALA A 57 -10.89 -4.49 -20.86
N SER A 58 -10.28 -5.56 -21.36
CA SER A 58 -10.53 -5.96 -22.75
C SER A 58 -11.96 -6.51 -22.88
N ASP A 59 -12.49 -6.58 -24.10
CA ASP A 59 -13.84 -7.14 -24.30
C ASP A 59 -13.95 -8.58 -23.81
N ALA A 60 -12.88 -9.36 -23.93
CA ALA A 60 -12.80 -10.71 -23.37
C ALA A 60 -12.92 -10.72 -21.84
N VAL A 61 -12.25 -9.79 -21.15
CA VAL A 61 -12.34 -9.65 -19.69
C VAL A 61 -13.75 -9.24 -19.28
N ARG A 62 -14.38 -8.29 -19.99
CA ARG A 62 -15.78 -7.88 -19.70
C ARG A 62 -16.78 -9.04 -19.84
N LEU A 63 -16.61 -9.84 -20.90
CA LEU A 63 -17.44 -11.02 -21.13
C LEU A 63 -17.28 -12.06 -20.02
N GLN A 64 -16.04 -12.27 -19.57
CA GLN A 64 -15.75 -13.17 -18.47
C GLN A 64 -16.31 -12.65 -17.14
N GLU A 65 -16.12 -11.37 -16.81
CA GLU A 65 -16.69 -10.73 -15.62
C GLU A 65 -18.22 -10.82 -15.61
N ALA A 66 -18.88 -10.61 -16.75
CA ALA A 66 -20.34 -10.76 -16.87
C ALA A 66 -20.79 -12.22 -16.66
N ALA A 67 -20.02 -13.19 -17.15
CA ALA A 67 -20.29 -14.61 -16.94
C ALA A 67 -20.09 -15.02 -15.47
N GLU A 68 -19.04 -14.53 -14.83
CA GLU A 68 -18.75 -14.75 -13.42
C GLU A 68 -19.83 -14.10 -12.53
N ALA A 69 -20.21 -12.85 -12.79
CA ALA A 69 -21.30 -12.18 -12.07
C ALA A 69 -22.60 -12.98 -12.14
N LYS A 70 -22.95 -13.48 -13.33
CA LYS A 70 -24.13 -14.33 -13.52
C LYS A 70 -23.99 -15.68 -12.79
N ALA A 71 -22.79 -16.24 -12.71
CA ALA A 71 -22.53 -17.44 -11.94
C ALA A 71 -22.71 -17.20 -10.43
N TRP A 72 -22.24 -16.06 -9.92
CA TRP A 72 -22.45 -15.64 -8.53
C TRP A 72 -23.92 -15.43 -8.19
N GLU A 73 -24.68 -14.78 -9.07
CA GLU A 73 -26.14 -14.63 -8.91
C GLU A 73 -26.88 -15.97 -8.89
N ALA A 74 -26.33 -16.98 -9.56
CA ALA A 74 -26.89 -18.33 -9.60
C ALA A 74 -26.46 -19.22 -8.42
N VAL A 75 -25.58 -18.75 -7.54
CA VAL A 75 -25.18 -19.51 -6.34
C VAL A 75 -26.37 -19.58 -5.38
N PRO A 76 -26.84 -20.77 -5.00
CA PRO A 76 -27.88 -20.90 -4.00
C PRO A 76 -27.38 -20.37 -2.66
N VAL A 77 -28.23 -19.61 -1.97
CA VAL A 77 -27.93 -19.13 -0.62
C VAL A 77 -27.80 -20.36 0.30
N ALA A 78 -26.64 -20.49 0.95
CA ALA A 78 -26.40 -21.54 1.92
C ALA A 78 -27.16 -21.23 3.22
N ASP A 79 -27.63 -22.28 3.89
CA ASP A 79 -28.30 -22.17 5.19
C ASP A 79 -27.27 -21.72 6.24
N ASP A 80 -27.51 -20.55 6.86
CA ASP A 80 -26.66 -19.95 7.87
C ASP A 80 -27.11 -20.27 9.31
N SER A 81 -28.12 -21.13 9.48
CA SER A 81 -28.69 -21.54 10.78
C SER A 81 -27.67 -22.18 11.74
N GLU A 82 -26.53 -22.65 11.26
CA GLU A 82 -25.45 -23.24 12.09
C GLU A 82 -24.37 -22.25 12.53
N TRP A 83 -24.39 -20.99 12.06
CA TRP A 83 -23.39 -19.99 12.40
C TRP A 83 -23.71 -19.32 13.74
N VAL A 84 -22.80 -19.41 14.71
CA VAL A 84 -22.85 -18.66 15.98
C VAL A 84 -21.62 -17.77 16.07
N TRP A 85 -21.84 -16.47 16.27
CA TRP A 85 -20.80 -15.45 16.43
C TRP A 85 -20.06 -15.58 17.77
#